data_AF-A0A133Y0G8-F1
#
_entry.id   AF-A0A133Y0G8-F1
#
_cell.length_a   1.000
_cell.length_b   1.000
_cell.length_c   1.000
_cell.angle_alpha   90.00
_cell.angle_beta   90.00
_cell.angle_gamma   90.00
#
_symmetry.space_group_name_H-M   'P 1'
#
loop_
_entity.id
_entity.type
_entity.pdbx_description
1 polymer ?
#
loop_
_entity_poly.entity_id
_entity_poly.type
_entity_poly.pdbx_seq_one_letter_code
_entity_poly.pdbx_strand_id
1 'polypeptide(L)'
;MGVDKMMISVLMVESKVKSDLRVKALLPKAFSIIQTIYQPGIVIAPQQVTSTQWIIGFNHTSLSFLAYRFLEQLLYPLDLKGGISYGKWDKEKLWDSPVVVYAAYALDEAKDLKTIQVLYNANYMEDQLTNMLLKSWSHILYEQSEIQRTLRFSYEIQNPLFLSYGMIKEDWPFDDMEAVELLKVPFYQAYEKLQDYQMMDFKKKKALRCIDLHQAISSESYLVTGLFKKGYATAMAAMNHTTRQNIDYHIHNGSFADERNYAAALVLQLEREELAI
;
A
#
# COMPACT_ATOMS: atom_id res chain seq x y z
N MET A 1 -26.18 5.77 -28.36
CA MET A 1 -24.75 6.08 -28.10
C MET A 1 -24.25 5.02 -27.14
N GLY A 2 -23.31 4.18 -27.56
CA GLY A 2 -22.75 3.16 -26.68
C GLY A 2 -21.97 3.84 -25.57
N VAL A 3 -22.32 3.60 -24.32
CA VAL A 3 -21.53 4.02 -23.16
C VAL A 3 -20.18 3.33 -23.29
N ASP A 4 -19.12 4.12 -23.40
CA ASP A 4 -17.74 3.65 -23.51
C ASP A 4 -17.33 3.04 -22.16
N LYS A 5 -17.56 1.73 -22.01
CA LYS A 5 -17.31 1.01 -20.76
C LYS A 5 -15.83 0.66 -20.68
N MET A 6 -15.11 1.43 -19.88
CA MET A 6 -13.69 1.19 -19.59
C MET A 6 -13.56 0.20 -18.43
N MET A 7 -12.66 -0.77 -18.54
CA MET A 7 -12.26 -1.61 -17.41
C MET A 7 -11.25 -0.85 -16.57
N ILE A 8 -11.48 -0.80 -15.26
CA ILE A 8 -10.59 -0.13 -14.31
C ILE A 8 -10.49 -0.98 -13.04
N SER A 9 -9.51 -0.65 -12.21
CA SER A 9 -9.49 -1.08 -10.82
C SER A 9 -9.94 0.03 -9.88
N VAL A 10 -10.61 -0.33 -8.79
CA VAL A 10 -10.97 0.60 -7.72
C VAL A 10 -10.39 0.10 -6.40
N LEU A 11 -9.74 1.00 -5.68
CA LEU A 11 -9.37 0.82 -4.28
C LEU A 11 -10.30 1.65 -3.40
N MET A 12 -10.98 0.98 -2.48
CA MET A 12 -11.72 1.62 -1.40
C MET A 12 -11.04 1.32 -0.06
N VAL A 13 -10.81 2.35 0.75
CA VAL A 13 -10.08 2.24 2.02
C VAL A 13 -10.90 2.83 3.14
N GLU A 14 -10.93 2.19 4.31
CA GLU A 14 -11.48 2.75 5.55
C GLU A 14 -10.46 2.69 6.69
N SER A 15 -10.29 3.80 7.42
CA SER A 15 -9.60 3.82 8.71
C SER A 15 -10.44 3.16 9.79
N LYS A 16 -9.84 2.27 10.60
CA LYS A 16 -10.53 1.70 11.78
C LYS A 16 -10.83 2.73 12.86
N VAL A 17 -10.05 3.81 12.93
CA VAL A 17 -10.27 4.89 13.91
C VAL A 17 -11.25 5.89 13.32
N LYS A 18 -12.51 5.85 13.79
CA LYS A 18 -13.63 6.62 13.23
C LYS A 18 -13.83 8.02 13.80
N SER A 19 -13.47 8.24 15.07
CA SER A 19 -13.85 9.44 15.84
C SER A 19 -12.73 10.45 16.08
N ASP A 20 -11.54 10.23 15.53
CA ASP A 20 -10.38 11.07 15.81
C ASP A 20 -10.23 12.21 14.79
N LEU A 21 -10.26 13.46 15.26
CA LEU A 21 -10.08 14.64 14.40
C LEU A 21 -8.75 14.64 13.66
N ARG A 22 -7.71 13.99 14.19
CA ARG A 22 -6.40 13.86 13.56
C ARG A 22 -6.47 12.98 12.30
N VAL A 23 -7.31 11.94 12.31
CA VAL A 23 -7.56 11.10 11.12
C VAL A 23 -8.14 11.93 9.97
N LYS A 24 -9.01 12.90 10.28
CA LYS A 24 -9.59 13.81 9.26
C LYS A 24 -8.55 14.72 8.60
N ALA A 25 -7.46 15.05 9.30
CA ALA A 25 -6.34 15.81 8.72
C ALA A 25 -5.31 14.92 8.01
N LEU A 26 -5.13 13.68 8.50
CA LEU A 26 -4.12 12.74 8.03
C LEU A 26 -4.48 12.11 6.69
N LEU A 27 -5.72 11.60 6.55
CA LEU A 27 -6.15 10.89 5.33
C LEU A 27 -6.06 11.75 4.06
N PRO A 28 -6.57 13.00 4.03
CA PRO A 28 -6.45 13.83 2.81
C PRO A 28 -5.00 14.02 2.35
N LYS A 29 -4.06 14.22 3.29
CA LYS A 29 -2.64 14.38 2.97
C LYS A 29 -2.03 13.09 2.43
N ALA A 30 -2.34 11.94 3.04
CA ALA A 30 -1.88 10.65 2.55
C ALA A 30 -2.42 10.33 1.14
N PHE A 31 -3.71 10.62 0.88
CA PHE A 31 -4.29 10.44 -0.45
C PHE A 31 -3.72 11.43 -1.48
N SER A 32 -3.36 12.65 -1.09
CA SER A 32 -2.62 13.58 -1.96
C SER A 32 -1.25 13.02 -2.34
N ILE A 33 -0.53 12.39 -1.41
CA ILE A 33 0.75 11.72 -1.69
C ILE A 33 0.55 10.57 -2.69
N ILE A 34 -0.47 9.74 -2.51
CA ILE A 34 -0.83 8.69 -3.47
C ILE A 34 -1.17 9.29 -4.83
N GLN A 35 -1.94 10.38 -4.85
CA GLN A 35 -2.30 11.05 -6.10
C GLN A 35 -1.07 11.50 -6.88
N THR A 36 -0.08 12.07 -6.19
CA THR A 36 1.19 12.49 -6.80
C THR A 36 1.98 11.28 -7.30
N ILE A 37 2.22 10.28 -6.45
CA ILE A 37 3.11 9.15 -6.80
C ILE A 37 2.52 8.30 -7.93
N TYR A 38 1.21 8.06 -7.90
CA TYR A 38 0.53 7.17 -8.83
C TYR A 38 -0.19 7.93 -9.96
N GLN A 39 0.10 9.22 -10.14
CA GLN A 39 -0.57 10.09 -11.12
C GLN A 39 -0.71 9.45 -12.51
N PRO A 40 0.32 8.79 -13.09
CA PRO A 40 0.20 8.19 -14.43
C PRO A 40 -0.84 7.06 -14.50
N GLY A 41 -1.07 6.36 -13.39
CA GLY A 41 -1.98 5.22 -13.31
C GLY A 41 -3.39 5.56 -12.81
N ILE A 42 -3.63 6.79 -12.35
CA ILE A 42 -4.91 7.19 -11.78
C ILE A 42 -5.94 7.49 -12.86
N VAL A 43 -7.12 6.88 -12.72
CA VAL A 43 -8.29 7.09 -13.56
C VAL A 43 -9.37 7.88 -12.82
N ILE A 44 -9.59 7.58 -11.55
CA ILE A 44 -10.48 8.32 -10.66
C ILE A 44 -9.62 8.91 -9.57
N ALA A 45 -9.51 10.24 -9.52
CA ALA A 45 -8.79 10.93 -8.46
C ALA A 45 -9.32 10.53 -7.07
N PRO A 46 -8.50 10.58 -6.00
CA PRO A 46 -8.97 10.26 -4.66
C PRO A 46 -10.21 11.09 -4.29
N GLN A 47 -11.27 10.40 -3.86
CA GLN A 47 -12.49 11.03 -3.38
C GLN A 47 -12.80 10.54 -1.98
N GLN A 48 -13.20 11.48 -1.13
CA GLN A 48 -13.68 11.17 0.20
C GLN A 48 -15.14 10.69 0.12
N VAL A 49 -15.39 9.47 0.59
CA VAL A 49 -16.75 8.89 0.69
C VAL A 49 -17.38 9.28 2.03
N THR A 50 -16.62 9.13 3.11
CA THR A 50 -17.00 9.51 4.47
C THR A 50 -15.81 10.15 5.20
N SER A 51 -15.96 10.54 6.46
CA SER A 51 -14.82 11.10 7.23
C SER A 51 -13.61 10.17 7.33
N THR A 52 -13.80 8.87 7.12
CA THR A 52 -12.78 7.81 7.30
C THR A 52 -12.62 6.90 6.09
N GLN A 53 -13.46 7.07 5.07
CA GLN A 53 -13.48 6.21 3.89
C GLN A 53 -13.17 7.01 2.64
N TRP A 54 -12.32 6.43 1.80
CA TRP A 54 -11.85 7.03 0.56
C TRP A 54 -11.90 6.02 -0.57
N ILE A 55 -12.05 6.54 -1.78
CA ILE A 55 -12.02 5.77 -3.03
C ILE A 55 -11.02 6.39 -3.98
N ILE A 56 -10.30 5.56 -4.74
CA ILE A 56 -9.43 5.95 -5.83
C ILE A 56 -9.48 4.88 -6.92
N GLY A 57 -9.43 5.30 -8.19
CA GLY A 57 -9.50 4.39 -9.33
C GLY A 57 -8.21 4.41 -10.14
N PHE A 58 -7.80 3.24 -10.62
CA PHE A 58 -6.57 3.03 -11.36
C PHE A 58 -6.82 2.29 -12.67
N ASN A 59 -5.91 2.47 -13.64
CA ASN A 59 -5.94 1.71 -14.89
C ASN A 59 -5.58 0.23 -14.71
N HIS A 60 -4.86 -0.11 -13.63
CA HIS A 60 -4.48 -1.49 -13.26
C HIS A 60 -4.70 -1.77 -11.77
N THR A 61 -5.08 -3.00 -11.47
CA THR A 61 -5.31 -3.59 -10.15
C THR A 61 -4.03 -3.74 -9.36
N SER A 62 -2.91 -4.08 -10.01
CA SER A 62 -1.60 -4.10 -9.35
C SER A 62 -1.22 -2.74 -8.76
N LEU A 63 -1.56 -1.63 -9.41
CA LEU A 63 -1.38 -0.29 -8.87
C LEU A 63 -2.30 -0.01 -7.68
N SER A 64 -3.53 -0.52 -7.71
CA SER A 64 -4.47 -0.41 -6.59
C SER A 64 -3.91 -1.12 -5.34
N PHE A 65 -3.33 -2.31 -5.53
CA PHE A 65 -2.67 -3.04 -4.46
C PHE A 65 -1.42 -2.32 -3.94
N LEU A 66 -0.54 -1.84 -4.83
CA LEU A 66 0.66 -1.11 -4.40
C LEU A 66 0.30 0.20 -3.69
N ALA A 67 -0.72 0.93 -4.16
CA ALA A 67 -1.21 2.14 -3.50
C ALA A 67 -1.77 1.83 -2.10
N TYR A 68 -2.54 0.75 -1.95
CA TYR A 68 -3.00 0.28 -0.65
C TYR A 68 -1.83 -0.05 0.29
N ARG A 69 -0.87 -0.84 -0.20
CA ARG A 69 0.32 -1.22 0.56
C ARG A 69 1.13 0.01 0.99
N PHE A 70 1.28 1.00 0.12
CA PHE A 70 1.97 2.24 0.45
C PHE A 70 1.21 3.06 1.49
N LEU A 71 -0.12 3.19 1.34
CA LEU A 71 -0.98 3.86 2.31
C LEU A 71 -0.88 3.21 3.69
N GLU A 72 -0.92 1.87 3.76
CA GLU A 72 -0.81 1.13 5.02
C GLU A 72 0.50 1.43 5.74
N GLN A 73 1.62 1.45 5.03
CA GLN A 73 2.93 1.78 5.61
C GLN A 73 3.02 3.26 6.00
N LEU A 74 2.57 4.16 5.13
CA LEU A 74 2.59 5.60 5.36
C LEU A 74 1.72 5.99 6.56
N LEU A 75 0.59 5.30 6.78
CA LEU A 75 -0.37 5.66 7.82
C LEU A 75 -0.18 4.89 9.14
N TYR A 76 0.59 3.80 9.15
CA TYR A 76 0.90 3.05 10.38
C TYR A 76 1.43 3.99 11.50
N PRO A 77 0.92 3.90 12.76
CA PRO A 77 0.09 2.83 13.32
C PRO A 77 -1.44 3.00 13.18
N LEU A 78 -1.90 3.87 12.28
CA LEU A 78 -3.32 3.90 11.91
C LEU A 78 -3.66 2.68 11.05
N ASP A 79 -4.41 1.73 11.61
CA ASP A 79 -4.86 0.55 10.87
C ASP A 79 -5.90 0.89 9.80
N LEU A 80 -5.67 0.37 8.59
CA LEU A 80 -6.55 0.52 7.43
C LEU A 80 -7.14 -0.81 7.01
N LYS A 81 -8.36 -0.76 6.48
CA LYS A 81 -8.99 -1.84 5.72
C LYS A 81 -9.15 -1.43 4.27
N GLY A 82 -8.97 -2.37 3.36
CA GLY A 82 -9.08 -2.15 1.93
C GLY A 82 -10.05 -3.11 1.25
N GLY A 83 -10.68 -2.64 0.19
CA GLY A 83 -11.32 -3.46 -0.83
C GLY A 83 -10.81 -3.02 -2.19
N ILE A 84 -10.25 -3.96 -2.93
CA ILE A 84 -9.80 -3.76 -4.31
C ILE A 84 -10.79 -4.48 -5.22
N SER A 85 -11.09 -3.91 -6.37
CA SER A 85 -11.90 -4.56 -7.39
C SER A 85 -11.39 -4.26 -8.78
N TYR A 86 -11.73 -5.13 -9.74
CA TYR A 86 -11.54 -4.90 -11.16
C TYR A 86 -12.88 -5.07 -11.88
N GLY A 87 -13.21 -4.19 -12.81
CA GLY A 87 -14.48 -4.30 -13.53
C GLY A 87 -14.85 -3.10 -14.37
N LYS A 88 -16.05 -3.17 -14.94
CA LYS A 88 -16.61 -2.13 -15.80
C LYS A 88 -16.89 -0.87 -14.99
N TRP A 89 -16.38 0.25 -15.49
CA TRP A 89 -16.66 1.58 -14.98
C TRP A 89 -17.74 2.29 -15.81
N ASP A 90 -18.80 2.71 -15.13
CA ASP A 90 -19.79 3.66 -15.65
C ASP A 90 -19.42 5.08 -15.20
N LYS A 91 -18.91 5.88 -16.15
CA LYS A 91 -18.52 7.28 -15.91
C LYS A 91 -19.69 8.17 -15.51
N GLU A 92 -20.91 7.84 -15.92
CA GLU A 92 -22.11 8.63 -15.64
C GLU A 92 -22.71 8.29 -14.27
N LYS A 93 -22.42 7.08 -13.76
CA LYS A 93 -22.97 6.57 -12.49
C LYS A 93 -21.87 5.93 -11.63
N LEU A 94 -20.93 6.75 -11.18
CA LEU A 94 -19.77 6.29 -10.41
C LEU A 94 -20.17 5.33 -9.26
N TRP A 95 -21.11 5.73 -8.41
CA TRP A 95 -21.49 4.96 -7.21
C TRP A 95 -22.28 3.68 -7.52
N ASP A 96 -23.00 3.64 -8.64
CA ASP A 96 -23.74 2.46 -9.09
C ASP A 96 -22.90 1.57 -10.02
N SER A 97 -21.65 1.98 -10.31
CA SER A 97 -20.77 1.26 -11.19
C SER A 97 -20.38 -0.08 -10.56
N PRO A 98 -20.46 -1.21 -11.30
CA PRO A 98 -20.14 -2.54 -10.75
C PRO A 98 -18.78 -2.60 -10.03
N VAL A 99 -17.73 -1.99 -10.62
CA VAL A 99 -16.40 -1.93 -10.01
C VAL A 99 -16.39 -1.25 -8.64
N VAL A 100 -17.17 -0.18 -8.44
CA VAL A 100 -17.26 0.51 -7.13
C VAL A 100 -18.02 -0.33 -6.11
N VAL A 101 -19.12 -0.98 -6.53
CA VAL A 101 -19.90 -1.89 -5.69
C VAL A 101 -19.06 -3.08 -5.23
N TYR A 102 -18.27 -3.68 -6.13
CA TYR A 102 -17.38 -4.80 -5.79
C TYR A 102 -16.30 -4.41 -4.78
N ALA A 103 -15.69 -3.23 -4.93
CA ALA A 103 -14.72 -2.72 -3.95
C ALA A 103 -15.35 -2.50 -2.57
N ALA A 104 -16.59 -1.99 -2.54
CA ALA A 104 -17.33 -1.81 -1.29
C ALA A 104 -17.60 -3.15 -0.59
N TYR A 105 -18.06 -4.17 -1.33
CA TYR A 105 -18.27 -5.52 -0.77
C TYR A 105 -16.98 -6.15 -0.26
N ALA A 106 -15.88 -6.05 -1.00
CA ALA A 106 -14.58 -6.54 -0.55
C ALA A 106 -14.11 -5.82 0.73
N LEU A 107 -14.31 -4.51 0.80
CA LEU A 107 -13.96 -3.72 1.97
C LEU A 107 -14.82 -4.09 3.19
N ASP A 108 -16.12 -4.28 3.03
CA ASP A 108 -17.02 -4.67 4.13
C ASP A 108 -16.65 -6.05 4.69
N GLU A 109 -16.42 -7.05 3.84
CA GLU A 109 -15.92 -8.36 4.25
C GLU A 109 -14.56 -8.27 4.96
N ALA A 110 -13.64 -7.42 4.46
CA ALA A 110 -12.33 -7.26 5.07
C ALA A 110 -12.40 -6.66 6.49
N LYS A 111 -13.42 -5.85 6.81
CA LYS A 111 -13.58 -5.26 8.16
C LYS A 111 -13.84 -6.31 9.23
N ASP A 112 -14.59 -7.35 8.89
CA ASP A 112 -15.00 -8.40 9.81
C ASP A 112 -13.88 -9.44 10.06
N LEU A 113 -12.87 -9.46 9.19
CA LEU A 113 -11.74 -10.39 9.29
C LEU A 113 -10.59 -9.78 10.10
N LYS A 114 -10.18 -10.45 11.19
CA LYS A 114 -9.16 -9.91 12.11
C LYS A 114 -7.80 -9.67 11.44
N THR A 115 -7.30 -10.66 10.69
CA THR A 115 -5.93 -10.71 10.19
C THR A 115 -5.78 -10.29 8.72
N ILE A 116 -6.87 -10.16 7.98
CA ILE A 116 -6.85 -9.79 6.57
C ILE A 116 -7.01 -8.28 6.47
N GLN A 117 -6.07 -7.59 5.84
CA GLN A 117 -6.15 -6.12 5.77
C GLN A 117 -6.88 -5.62 4.51
N VAL A 118 -6.80 -6.37 3.41
CA VAL A 118 -7.43 -6.05 2.13
C VAL A 118 -7.94 -7.31 1.44
N LEU A 119 -9.06 -7.19 0.74
CA LEU A 119 -9.61 -8.22 -0.13
C LEU A 119 -9.75 -7.69 -1.56
N TYR A 120 -9.84 -8.62 -2.49
CA TYR A 120 -10.04 -8.39 -3.92
C TYR A 120 -11.37 -9.00 -4.38
N ASN A 121 -12.09 -8.31 -5.27
CA ASN A 121 -13.33 -8.78 -5.87
C ASN A 121 -13.49 -8.24 -7.30
N ALA A 122 -13.41 -9.10 -8.30
CA ALA A 122 -13.82 -8.82 -9.68
C ALA A 122 -15.08 -9.59 -10.09
N ASN A 123 -15.76 -10.19 -9.12
CA ASN A 123 -16.90 -11.08 -9.33
C ASN A 123 -16.54 -12.23 -10.27
N TYR A 124 -15.36 -12.80 -10.04
CA TYR A 124 -14.79 -13.92 -10.79
C TYR A 124 -14.44 -15.07 -9.84
N MET A 125 -14.56 -16.32 -10.30
CA MET A 125 -14.41 -17.48 -9.41
C MET A 125 -12.98 -17.56 -8.84
N GLU A 126 -11.98 -17.23 -9.66
CA GLU A 126 -10.57 -17.28 -9.32
C GLU A 126 -10.09 -16.12 -8.43
N ASP A 127 -10.96 -15.15 -8.10
CA ASP A 127 -10.70 -14.13 -7.07
C ASP A 127 -10.22 -14.78 -5.75
N GLN A 128 -10.68 -16.02 -5.48
CA GLN A 128 -10.26 -16.81 -4.33
C GLN A 128 -8.75 -17.06 -4.27
N LEU A 129 -8.07 -17.25 -5.41
CA LEU A 129 -6.63 -17.46 -5.47
C LEU A 129 -5.88 -16.19 -5.06
N THR A 130 -6.29 -15.06 -5.62
CA THR A 130 -5.75 -13.74 -5.27
C THR A 130 -6.00 -13.42 -3.79
N ASN A 131 -7.20 -13.71 -3.28
CA ASN A 131 -7.54 -13.51 -1.88
C ASN A 131 -6.74 -14.42 -0.93
N MET A 132 -6.39 -15.65 -1.34
CA MET A 132 -5.48 -16.51 -0.57
C MET A 132 -4.06 -15.96 -0.50
N LEU A 133 -3.56 -15.33 -1.56
CA LEU A 133 -2.29 -14.62 -1.56
C LEU A 133 -2.34 -13.35 -0.69
N LEU A 134 -3.42 -12.55 -0.78
CA LEU A 134 -3.62 -11.37 0.07
C LEU A 134 -3.70 -11.73 1.55
N LYS A 135 -4.35 -12.85 1.88
CA LYS A 135 -4.38 -13.40 3.23
C LYS A 135 -2.98 -13.80 3.71
N SER A 136 -2.19 -14.45 2.86
CA SER A 136 -0.82 -14.86 3.21
C SER A 136 0.09 -13.66 3.43
N TRP A 137 0.00 -12.65 2.55
CA TRP A 137 0.70 -11.38 2.73
C TRP A 137 0.27 -10.66 4.01
N SER A 138 -1.05 -10.58 4.29
CA SER A 138 -1.56 -9.96 5.52
C SER A 138 -1.11 -10.71 6.79
N HIS A 139 -0.95 -12.04 6.72
CA HIS A 139 -0.42 -12.82 7.83
C HIS A 139 1.04 -12.47 8.14
N ILE A 140 1.88 -12.25 7.13
CA ILE A 140 3.26 -11.76 7.34
C ILE A 140 3.25 -10.42 8.09
N LEU A 141 2.35 -9.50 7.72
CA LEU A 141 2.22 -8.22 8.42
C LEU A 141 1.71 -8.37 9.85
N TYR A 142 0.84 -9.35 10.10
CA TYR A 142 0.30 -9.64 11.42
C TYR A 142 1.36 -10.18 12.38
N GLU A 143 2.30 -10.99 11.88
CA GLU A 143 3.41 -11.53 12.67
C GLU A 143 4.53 -10.51 12.93
N GLN A 144 4.55 -9.40 12.18
CA GLN A 144 5.50 -8.32 12.42
C GLN A 144 5.15 -7.56 13.71
N SER A 145 6.18 -7.28 14.51
CA SER A 145 6.06 -6.37 15.64
C SER A 145 5.74 -4.96 15.18
N GLU A 146 5.27 -4.15 16.12
CA GLU A 146 4.89 -2.76 15.85
C GLU A 146 6.08 -1.97 15.29
N ILE A 147 7.29 -2.19 15.84
CA ILE A 147 8.53 -1.57 15.35
C ILE A 147 8.85 -2.03 13.93
N GLN A 148 8.69 -3.32 13.63
CA GLN A 148 8.94 -3.86 12.30
C GLN A 148 7.99 -3.25 11.27
N ARG A 149 6.71 -3.07 11.59
CA ARG A 149 5.74 -2.39 10.71
C ARG A 149 6.14 -0.94 10.44
N THR A 150 6.57 -0.18 11.46
CA THR A 150 7.08 1.20 11.29
C THR A 150 8.30 1.24 10.37
N LEU A 151 9.27 0.34 10.58
CA LEU A 151 10.52 0.36 9.83
C LEU A 151 10.36 0.03 8.34
N ARG A 152 9.31 -0.69 7.94
CA ARG A 152 9.02 -0.98 6.51
C ARG A 152 8.93 0.28 5.67
N PHE A 153 8.26 1.31 6.19
CA PHE A 153 8.10 2.57 5.47
C PHE A 153 9.44 3.24 5.15
N SER A 154 10.38 3.22 6.10
CA SER A 154 11.71 3.79 5.89
C SER A 154 12.49 3.12 4.75
N TYR A 155 12.27 1.84 4.50
CA TYR A 155 12.85 1.14 3.36
C TYR A 155 12.09 1.44 2.07
N GLU A 156 10.76 1.43 2.11
CA GLU A 156 9.89 1.63 0.95
C GLU A 156 10.18 2.96 0.24
N ILE A 157 10.32 4.05 0.99
CA ILE A 157 10.56 5.38 0.41
C ILE A 157 11.97 5.56 -0.21
N GLN A 158 12.84 4.56 -0.06
CA GLN A 158 14.18 4.55 -0.65
C GLN A 158 14.31 3.56 -1.81
N ASN A 159 13.58 2.44 -1.75
CA ASN A 159 13.60 1.38 -2.76
C ASN A 159 12.20 0.75 -2.89
N PRO A 160 11.23 1.48 -3.48
CA PRO A 160 9.85 1.04 -3.51
C PRO A 160 9.64 -0.18 -4.41
N LEU A 161 8.53 -0.89 -4.21
CA LEU A 161 7.98 -1.71 -5.29
C LEU A 161 7.37 -0.75 -6.32
N PHE A 162 7.90 -0.77 -7.54
CA PHE A 162 7.65 0.27 -8.53
C PHE A 162 7.18 -0.33 -9.86
N LEU A 163 6.16 0.28 -10.45
CA LEU A 163 5.61 -0.06 -11.77
C LEU A 163 5.69 1.17 -12.68
N SER A 164 6.57 1.11 -13.68
CA SER A 164 6.92 2.25 -14.52
C SER A 164 5.76 2.80 -15.33
N TYR A 165 4.74 1.99 -15.61
CA TYR A 165 3.56 2.41 -16.36
C TYR A 165 2.53 3.19 -15.54
N GLY A 166 2.64 3.21 -14.20
CA GLY A 166 1.60 3.76 -13.33
C GLY A 166 2.10 4.62 -12.17
N MET A 167 3.42 4.79 -12.05
CA MET A 167 4.04 5.53 -10.94
C MET A 167 5.11 6.49 -11.46
N ILE A 168 5.25 7.64 -10.82
CA ILE A 168 6.35 8.57 -11.09
C ILE A 168 7.65 8.01 -10.51
N LYS A 169 8.73 8.13 -11.29
CA LYS A 169 10.03 7.57 -10.95
C LYS A 169 10.87 8.53 -10.11
N GLU A 170 10.77 9.83 -10.39
CA GLU A 170 11.44 10.93 -9.68
C GLU A 170 10.41 11.77 -8.90
N ASP A 171 10.89 12.71 -8.07
CA ASP A 171 10.07 13.75 -7.40
C ASP A 171 8.95 13.25 -6.48
N TRP A 172 9.22 12.19 -5.70
CA TRP A 172 8.31 11.80 -4.63
C TRP A 172 8.13 12.94 -3.61
N PRO A 173 6.91 13.20 -3.11
CA PRO A 173 6.59 14.34 -2.27
C PRO A 173 7.05 14.12 -0.81
N PHE A 174 8.38 14.08 -0.59
CA PHE A 174 8.97 13.78 0.70
C PHE A 174 8.61 14.78 1.79
N ASP A 175 8.43 16.06 1.45
CA ASP A 175 8.01 17.09 2.41
C ASP A 175 6.57 16.83 2.91
N ASP A 176 5.68 16.35 2.04
CA ASP A 176 4.33 15.95 2.43
C ASP A 176 4.35 14.67 3.29
N MET A 177 5.22 13.71 2.96
CA MET A 177 5.42 12.50 3.78
C MET A 177 5.93 12.84 5.19
N GLU A 178 6.88 13.77 5.30
CA GLU A 178 7.38 14.27 6.58
C GLU A 178 6.25 14.93 7.38
N ALA A 179 5.41 15.74 6.73
CA ALA A 179 4.24 16.34 7.37
C ALA A 179 3.23 15.29 7.86
N VAL A 180 3.04 14.18 7.12
CA VAL A 180 2.22 13.05 7.56
C VAL A 180 2.84 12.35 8.76
N GLU A 181 4.15 12.07 8.78
CA GLU A 181 4.82 11.47 9.94
C GLU A 181 4.68 12.32 11.21
N LEU A 182 4.81 13.64 11.10
CA LEU A 182 4.61 14.55 12.24
C LEU A 182 3.18 14.49 12.79
N LEU A 183 2.17 14.36 11.92
CA LEU A 183 0.78 14.20 12.33
C LEU A 183 0.50 12.83 12.97
N LYS A 184 1.37 11.83 12.75
CA LYS A 184 1.26 10.50 13.35
C LYS A 184 1.81 10.40 14.76
N VAL A 185 2.60 11.36 15.24
CA VAL A 185 3.21 11.37 16.59
C VAL A 185 2.22 10.95 17.70
N PRO A 186 0.99 11.48 17.77
CA PRO A 186 0.06 11.09 18.83
C PRO A 186 -0.42 9.63 18.73
N PHE A 187 -0.42 9.04 17.53
CA PHE A 187 -0.73 7.63 17.35
C PHE A 187 0.44 6.75 17.77
N TYR A 188 1.69 7.15 17.48
CA TYR A 188 2.87 6.44 18.01
C TYR A 188 2.90 6.46 19.54
N GLN A 189 2.57 7.58 20.16
CA GLN A 189 2.54 7.72 21.63
C GLN A 189 1.50 6.81 22.31
N ALA A 190 0.47 6.36 21.59
CA ALA A 190 -0.50 5.39 22.10
C ALA A 190 0.09 3.97 22.25
N TYR A 191 1.25 3.69 21.65
CA TYR A 191 1.95 2.41 21.72
C TYR A 191 3.32 2.58 22.37
N GLU A 192 3.50 2.05 23.58
CA GLU A 192 4.75 2.18 24.36
C GLU A 192 5.99 1.76 23.55
N LYS A 193 5.90 0.66 22.79
CA LYS A 193 6.99 0.14 21.95
C LYS A 193 7.41 1.07 20.80
N LEU A 194 6.60 2.05 20.44
CA LEU A 194 6.84 2.94 19.31
C LEU A 194 7.38 4.32 19.72
N GLN A 195 7.54 4.59 21.02
CA GLN A 195 7.99 5.90 21.48
C GLN A 195 9.38 6.28 20.92
N ASP A 196 10.28 5.31 20.80
CA ASP A 196 11.62 5.52 20.23
C ASP A 196 11.61 5.68 18.69
N TYR A 197 10.49 5.39 18.04
CA TYR A 197 10.32 5.41 16.58
C TYR A 197 9.30 6.46 16.11
N GLN A 198 8.94 7.41 16.96
CA GLN A 198 7.92 8.44 16.66
C GLN A 198 8.38 9.52 15.68
N MET A 199 9.68 9.58 15.36
CA MET A 199 10.30 10.57 14.47
C MET A 199 11.10 9.87 13.38
N MET A 200 11.05 10.43 12.17
CA MET A 200 11.84 9.96 11.03
C MET A 200 12.54 11.15 10.35
N ASP A 201 13.87 11.10 10.24
CA ASP A 201 14.67 12.11 9.53
C ASP A 201 14.79 11.77 8.04
N PHE A 202 13.90 12.34 7.23
CA PHE A 202 13.87 12.16 5.78
C PHE A 202 15.13 12.66 5.07
N LYS A 203 15.96 13.51 5.70
CA LYS A 203 17.21 14.01 5.11
C LYS A 203 18.32 12.94 5.14
N LYS A 204 18.17 11.89 5.94
CA LYS A 204 19.12 10.77 6.03
C LYS A 204 18.85 9.63 5.05
N LYS A 205 17.75 9.71 4.29
CA LYS A 205 17.39 8.70 3.30
C LYS A 205 18.44 8.62 2.19
N LYS A 206 18.58 7.44 1.59
CA LYS A 206 19.27 7.29 0.31
C LYS A 206 18.46 7.93 -0.82
N ALA A 207 19.14 8.19 -1.94
CA ALA A 207 18.47 8.53 -3.18
C ALA A 207 17.41 7.47 -3.52
N LEU A 208 16.24 7.93 -3.95
CA LEU A 208 15.14 7.07 -4.38
C LEU A 208 15.61 6.20 -5.53
N ARG A 209 15.38 4.89 -5.42
CA ARG A 209 15.73 3.91 -6.44
C ARG A 209 14.48 3.18 -6.92
N CYS A 210 13.90 3.67 -8.01
CA CYS A 210 12.76 3.04 -8.67
C CYS A 210 13.27 2.10 -9.77
N ILE A 211 13.26 0.79 -9.50
CA ILE A 211 13.46 -0.25 -10.51
C ILE A 211 12.11 -0.87 -10.80
N ASP A 212 11.76 -0.91 -12.07
CA ASP A 212 10.53 -1.53 -12.52
C ASP A 212 10.46 -3.01 -12.09
N LEU A 213 9.34 -3.41 -11.50
CA LEU A 213 9.18 -4.71 -10.87
C LEU A 213 9.35 -5.85 -11.87
N HIS A 214 8.90 -5.69 -13.12
CA HIS A 214 9.08 -6.69 -14.18
C HIS A 214 10.56 -6.84 -14.58
N GLN A 215 11.37 -5.78 -14.45
CA GLN A 215 12.82 -5.84 -14.65
C GLN A 215 13.55 -6.43 -13.43
N ALA A 216 13.00 -6.24 -12.23
CA ALA A 216 13.62 -6.68 -10.98
C ALA A 216 13.45 -8.19 -10.72
N ILE A 217 12.41 -8.81 -11.29
CA ILE A 217 12.10 -10.23 -11.13
C ILE A 217 12.81 -11.04 -12.22
N SER A 218 13.57 -12.05 -11.80
CA SER A 218 14.22 -12.97 -12.72
C SER A 218 13.25 -14.03 -13.23
N SER A 219 13.18 -14.20 -14.55
CA SER A 219 12.46 -15.31 -15.20
C SER A 219 13.15 -16.67 -15.02
N GLU A 220 14.40 -16.69 -14.56
CA GLU A 220 15.17 -17.92 -14.33
C GLU A 220 14.90 -18.53 -12.93
N SER A 221 14.20 -17.81 -12.05
CA SER A 221 13.87 -18.27 -10.71
C SER A 221 12.48 -18.89 -10.65
N TYR A 222 12.34 -20.01 -9.94
CA TYR A 222 11.03 -20.61 -9.66
C TYR A 222 10.18 -19.79 -8.67
N LEU A 223 10.83 -18.91 -7.89
CA LEU A 223 10.17 -18.06 -6.90
C LEU A 223 10.44 -16.58 -7.18
N VAL A 224 9.44 -15.74 -6.93
CA VAL A 224 9.65 -14.28 -6.87
C VAL A 224 10.56 -13.99 -5.68
N THR A 225 11.77 -13.50 -5.93
CA THR A 225 12.78 -13.30 -4.89
C THR A 225 13.76 -12.16 -5.22
N GLY A 226 14.61 -11.80 -4.26
CA GLY A 226 15.70 -10.84 -4.46
C GLY A 226 15.27 -9.38 -4.48
N LEU A 227 14.03 -9.07 -4.08
CA LEU A 227 13.48 -7.70 -4.09
C LEU A 227 13.86 -6.85 -2.87
N PHE A 228 14.34 -7.49 -1.81
CA PHE A 228 15.00 -6.80 -0.70
C PHE A 228 16.51 -6.67 -0.98
N LYS A 229 16.98 -5.43 -1.08
CA LYS A 229 18.37 -5.12 -1.42
C LYS A 229 19.17 -4.79 -0.17
N LYS A 230 20.38 -5.34 -0.07
CA LYS A 230 21.31 -5.04 1.03
C LYS A 230 21.78 -3.59 0.97
N GLY A 231 22.30 -3.11 2.10
CA GLY A 231 22.95 -1.80 2.20
C GLY A 231 22.02 -0.64 2.57
N TYR A 232 20.74 -0.89 2.88
CA TYR A 232 19.82 0.16 3.34
C TYR A 232 19.78 0.32 4.87
N ALA A 233 20.29 -0.68 5.63
CA ALA A 233 20.22 -0.69 7.09
C ALA A 233 20.83 0.56 7.75
N THR A 234 21.98 1.04 7.28
CA THR A 234 22.61 2.26 7.80
C THR A 234 21.74 3.51 7.60
N ALA A 235 21.10 3.64 6.44
CA ALA A 235 20.24 4.79 6.15
C ALA A 235 18.96 4.73 6.96
N MET A 236 18.32 3.55 7.02
CA MET A 236 17.16 3.31 7.90
C MET A 236 17.49 3.61 9.36
N ALA A 237 18.67 3.20 9.85
CA ALA A 237 19.10 3.47 11.22
C ALA A 237 19.23 4.98 11.49
N ALA A 238 19.86 5.71 10.56
CA ALA A 238 20.01 7.16 10.66
C ALA A 238 18.65 7.89 10.59
N MET A 239 17.73 7.44 9.74
CA MET A 239 16.38 8.00 9.63
C MET A 239 15.57 7.79 10.92
N ASN A 240 15.67 6.61 11.55
CA ASN A 240 14.86 6.22 12.71
C ASN A 240 15.59 6.38 14.05
N HIS A 241 16.68 7.14 14.08
CA HIS A 241 17.46 7.43 15.30
C HIS A 241 17.87 6.20 16.13
N THR A 242 18.19 5.09 15.45
CA THR A 242 18.57 3.82 16.08
C THR A 242 19.89 3.29 15.54
N THR A 243 20.34 2.12 16.00
CA THR A 243 21.58 1.51 15.53
C THR A 243 21.35 0.64 14.30
N ARG A 244 22.39 0.50 13.47
CA ARG A 244 22.35 -0.43 12.33
C ARG A 244 22.06 -1.86 12.80
N GLN A 245 22.63 -2.28 13.92
CA GLN A 245 22.44 -3.62 14.49
C GLN A 245 20.97 -3.87 14.84
N ASN A 246 20.28 -2.88 15.42
CA ASN A 246 18.84 -2.97 15.69
C ASN A 246 18.03 -3.09 14.40
N ILE A 247 18.37 -2.30 13.38
CA ILE A 247 17.72 -2.41 12.06
C ILE A 247 17.94 -3.79 11.44
N ASP A 248 19.18 -4.29 11.43
CA ASP A 248 19.51 -5.61 10.88
C ASP A 248 18.73 -6.72 11.63
N TYR A 249 18.59 -6.62 12.96
CA TYR A 249 17.74 -7.50 13.77
C TYR A 249 16.26 -7.45 13.34
N HIS A 250 15.69 -6.26 13.19
CA HIS A 250 14.28 -6.11 12.82
C HIS A 250 14.00 -6.54 11.38
N ILE A 251 14.91 -6.27 10.44
CA ILE A 251 14.81 -6.73 9.06
C ILE A 251 14.78 -8.26 9.00
N HIS A 252 15.70 -8.92 9.71
CA HIS A 252 15.81 -10.38 9.69
C HIS A 252 14.59 -11.04 10.33
N ASN A 253 14.21 -10.61 11.53
CA ASN A 253 13.11 -11.23 12.28
C ASN A 253 11.73 -10.76 11.82
N GLY A 254 11.64 -9.72 10.98
CA GLY A 254 10.38 -9.16 10.50
C GLY A 254 9.99 -9.65 9.11
N SER A 255 10.73 -10.61 8.54
CA SER A 255 10.45 -11.18 7.21
C SER A 255 10.28 -10.13 6.11
N PHE A 256 11.08 -9.05 6.13
CA PHE A 256 10.97 -7.94 5.17
C PHE A 256 11.17 -8.39 3.72
N ALA A 257 12.05 -9.36 3.50
CA ALA A 257 12.28 -9.93 2.19
C ALA A 257 11.06 -10.71 1.70
N ASP A 258 10.47 -11.55 2.55
CA ASP A 258 9.30 -12.34 2.20
C ASP A 258 8.09 -11.45 1.96
N GLU A 259 7.85 -10.45 2.80
CA GLU A 259 6.77 -9.48 2.61
C GLU A 259 6.82 -8.85 1.21
N ARG A 260 8.00 -8.41 0.78
CA ARG A 260 8.19 -7.82 -0.56
C ARG A 260 8.03 -8.83 -1.68
N ASN A 261 8.53 -10.05 -1.49
CA ASN A 261 8.38 -11.12 -2.47
C ASN A 261 6.90 -11.49 -2.67
N TYR A 262 6.13 -11.60 -1.59
CA TYR A 262 4.68 -11.83 -1.64
C TYR A 262 3.93 -10.66 -2.28
N ALA A 263 4.27 -9.42 -1.92
CA ALA A 263 3.68 -8.24 -2.53
C ALA A 263 3.94 -8.18 -4.05
N ALA A 264 5.13 -8.56 -4.50
CA ALA A 264 5.44 -8.63 -5.92
C ALA A 264 4.76 -9.81 -6.64
N ALA A 265 4.63 -10.96 -5.98
CA ALA A 265 3.84 -12.08 -6.51
C ALA A 265 2.36 -11.69 -6.66
N LEU A 266 1.81 -10.91 -5.73
CA LEU A 266 0.47 -10.35 -5.81
C LEU A 266 0.32 -9.40 -7.01
N VAL A 267 1.30 -8.52 -7.26
CA VAL A 267 1.32 -7.67 -8.46
C VAL A 267 1.20 -8.51 -9.73
N LEU A 268 2.05 -9.54 -9.88
CA LEU A 268 2.01 -10.42 -11.05
C LEU A 268 0.69 -11.20 -11.15
N GLN A 269 0.14 -11.67 -10.03
CA GLN A 269 -1.14 -12.39 -10.03
C GLN A 269 -2.30 -11.48 -10.48
N LEU A 270 -2.36 -10.26 -9.96
CA LEU A 270 -3.41 -9.29 -10.31
C LEU A 270 -3.35 -8.91 -11.79
N GLU A 271 -2.16 -8.71 -12.35
CA GLU A 271 -1.98 -8.45 -13.78
C GLU A 271 -2.41 -9.65 -14.64
N ARG A 272 -2.14 -10.88 -14.19
CA ARG A 272 -2.60 -12.10 -14.90
C ARG A 272 -4.11 -12.25 -14.85
N GLU A 273 -4.73 -11.87 -13.75
CA GLU A 273 -6.17 -11.93 -13.56
C GLU A 273 -6.91 -10.90 -14.43
N GLU A 274 -6.38 -9.68 -14.56
CA GLU A 274 -6.90 -8.68 -15.51
C GLU A 274 -6.90 -9.17 -16.96
N LEU A 275 -5.89 -9.96 -17.35
CA LEU A 275 -5.81 -10.52 -18.70
C LEU A 275 -6.77 -11.69 -18.92
N ALA A 276 -7.32 -12.27 -17.85
CA ALA A 276 -8.24 -13.40 -17.91
C ALA A 276 -9.72 -12.98 -17.94
N ILE A 277 -10.04 -11.75 -17.52
CA ILE A 277 -11.40 -11.18 -17.38
C ILE A 277 -11.75 -10.31 -18.59
#